data_AF-A0A941MGF1-F1
#
_entry.id   AF-A0A941MGF1-F1
#
_cell.length_a   1.000
_cell.length_b   1.000
_cell.length_c   1.000
_cell.angle_alpha   90.00
_cell.angle_beta   90.00
_cell.angle_gamma   90.00
#
_symmetry.space_group_name_H-M   'P 1'
#
loop_
_entity.id
_entity.type
_entity.pdbx_description
1 polymer ?
#
loop_
_entity_poly.entity_id
_entity_poly.type
_entity_poly.pdbx_seq_one_letter_code
_entity_poly.pdbx_strand_id
1 'polypeptide(L)'
;RPYKVLRIDGSDLGGRNPFKLVAAGLREARDNMGRTTIVVVGESFANATPGFLVLVGFADTAQGDVGHGEDLLDHACSLARQD
;
A
#
# COMPACT_ATOMS: atom_id res chain seq x y z
N ARG A 1 6.68 10.93 -5.89
CA ARG A 1 6.62 9.70 -6.70
C ARG A 1 5.18 9.19 -6.75
N PRO A 2 4.67 8.72 -7.89
CA PRO A 2 3.31 8.18 -7.96
C PRO A 2 3.26 6.77 -7.37
N TYR A 3 2.35 6.55 -6.41
CA TYR A 3 1.93 5.20 -6.00
C TYR A 3 0.75 4.76 -6.85
N LYS A 4 0.70 3.48 -7.24
CA LYS A 4 -0.54 2.87 -7.73
C LYS A 4 -1.40 2.47 -6.53
N VAL A 5 -2.71 2.42 -6.71
CA VAL A 5 -3.66 2.12 -5.63
C VAL A 5 -4.61 1.02 -6.05
N LEU A 6 -4.79 0.03 -5.18
CA LEU A 6 -5.91 -0.92 -5.26
C LEU A 6 -6.81 -0.72 -4.03
N ARG A 7 -8.11 -0.89 -4.22
CA ARG A 7 -9.11 -0.86 -3.14
C ARG A 7 -9.52 -2.28 -2.77
N ILE A 8 -9.64 -2.56 -1.47
CA ILE A 8 -10.20 -3.79 -0.92
C ILE A 8 -11.35 -3.40 0.00
N ASP A 9 -12.57 -3.86 -0.30
CA ASP A 9 -13.74 -3.63 0.57
C ASP A 9 -13.81 -4.64 1.71
N GLY A 10 -14.33 -4.23 2.87
CA GLY A 10 -14.59 -5.09 4.01
C GLY A 10 -13.86 -4.66 5.29
N SER A 11 -14.38 -5.09 6.44
CA SER A 11 -13.84 -4.75 7.77
C SER A 11 -12.46 -5.35 8.07
N ASP A 12 -12.06 -6.37 7.30
CA ASP A 12 -10.77 -7.05 7.40
C ASP A 12 -10.28 -7.47 6.01
N LEU A 13 -9.00 -7.87 5.91
CA LEU A 13 -8.45 -8.42 4.68
C LEU A 13 -8.99 -9.83 4.39
N GLY A 14 -9.38 -10.58 5.41
CA GLY A 14 -9.85 -11.96 5.29
C GLY A 14 -8.84 -12.83 4.53
N GLY A 15 -9.31 -13.57 3.51
CA GLY A 15 -8.46 -14.38 2.63
C GLY A 15 -7.74 -13.61 1.51
N ARG A 16 -7.91 -12.28 1.44
CA ARG A 16 -7.37 -11.46 0.35
C ARG A 16 -5.94 -11.03 0.66
N ASN A 17 -4.99 -11.85 0.20
CA ASN A 17 -3.56 -11.57 0.35
C ASN A 17 -3.13 -10.41 -0.58
N PRO A 18 -2.66 -9.26 -0.04
CA PRO A 18 -2.28 -8.11 -0.86
C PRO A 18 -1.17 -8.40 -1.88
N PHE A 19 -0.19 -9.25 -1.56
CA PHE A 19 0.87 -9.64 -2.50
C PHE A 19 0.29 -10.35 -3.73
N LYS A 20 -0.64 -11.29 -3.50
CA LYS A 20 -1.30 -12.02 -4.60
C LYS A 20 -2.18 -11.09 -5.44
N LEU A 21 -2.92 -10.20 -4.80
CA LEU A 21 -3.78 -9.23 -5.50
C LEU A 21 -2.95 -8.26 -6.36
N VAL A 22 -1.85 -7.73 -5.82
CA VAL A 22 -0.95 -6.83 -6.54
C VAL A 22 -0.30 -7.54 -7.73
N ALA A 23 0.24 -8.75 -7.55
CA ALA A 23 0.82 -9.53 -8.64
C ALA A 23 -0.20 -9.92 -9.72
N ALA A 24 -1.45 -10.18 -9.33
CA ALA A 24 -2.53 -10.45 -10.28
C ALA A 24 -2.90 -9.19 -11.09
N GLY A 25 -3.06 -8.05 -10.43
CA GLY A 25 -3.55 -6.80 -11.03
C GLY A 25 -2.50 -5.97 -11.78
N LEU A 26 -1.20 -6.12 -11.45
CA LEU A 26 -0.12 -5.31 -12.01
C LEU A 26 0.98 -6.20 -12.61
N ARG A 27 1.15 -6.14 -13.93
CA ARG A 27 2.19 -6.91 -14.65
C ARG A 27 3.59 -6.61 -14.11
N GLU A 28 3.91 -5.34 -13.88
CA GLU A 28 5.22 -4.92 -13.36
C GLU A 28 5.53 -5.57 -12.00
N ALA A 29 4.53 -5.64 -11.11
CA ALA A 29 4.67 -6.30 -9.82
C ALA A 29 4.81 -7.81 -9.96
N ARG A 30 4.00 -8.43 -10.82
CA ARG A 30 4.10 -9.86 -11.13
C ARG A 30 5.51 -10.28 -11.55
N ASP A 31 6.11 -9.47 -12.41
CA ASP A 31 7.44 -9.73 -12.96
C ASP A 31 8.55 -9.41 -11.94
N ASN A 32 8.31 -8.47 -11.00
CA ASN A 32 9.34 -7.91 -10.12
C ASN A 32 8.86 -7.69 -8.67
N MET A 33 8.25 -8.69 -8.04
CA MET A 33 7.75 -8.55 -6.66
C MET A 33 8.84 -8.15 -5.66
N GLY A 34 10.10 -8.55 -5.86
CA GLY A 34 11.22 -8.16 -5.00
C GLY A 34 11.59 -6.66 -5.06
N ARG A 35 11.13 -5.94 -6.08
CA ARG A 35 11.26 -4.47 -6.20
C ARG A 35 9.96 -3.73 -5.89
N THR A 36 8.90 -4.47 -5.54
CA THR A 36 7.57 -3.93 -5.31
C THR A 36 7.38 -3.66 -3.83
N THR A 37 7.00 -2.44 -3.51
CA THR A 37 6.64 -2.02 -2.16
C THR A 37 5.13 -2.05 -2.02
N ILE A 38 4.64 -2.64 -0.94
CA ILE A 38 3.21 -2.67 -0.61
C ILE A 38 3.01 -2.03 0.75
N VAL A 39 2.14 -1.02 0.82
CA VAL A 39 1.65 -0.44 2.07
C VAL A 39 0.14 -0.57 2.10
N VAL A 40 -0.41 -1.04 3.22
CA VAL A 40 -1.86 -1.24 3.39
C VAL A 40 -2.35 -0.27 4.45
N VAL A 41 -3.36 0.53 4.11
CA VAL A 41 -3.96 1.53 5.01
C VAL A 41 -5.45 1.24 5.13
N GLY A 42 -5.97 1.19 6.35
CA GLY A 42 -7.42 1.10 6.57
C GLY A 42 -8.10 2.42 6.23
N GLU A 43 -9.27 2.35 5.60
CA GLU A 43 -10.02 3.51 5.13
C GLU A 43 -11.52 3.31 5.36
N SER A 44 -12.25 4.40 5.59
CA SER A 44 -13.71 4.40 5.58
C SER A 44 -14.20 5.11 4.33
N PHE A 45 -14.56 4.32 3.31
CA PHE A 45 -15.07 4.85 2.05
C PHE A 45 -16.47 5.46 2.23
N ALA A 46 -17.00 6.03 1.14
CA ALA A 46 -18.34 6.62 1.08
C ALA A 46 -19.39 5.74 1.79
N ASN A 47 -20.29 6.39 2.53
CA ASN A 47 -21.30 5.76 3.38
C ASN A 47 -20.73 4.91 4.52
N ALA A 48 -19.56 5.28 5.06
CA ALA A 48 -18.88 4.56 6.13
C ALA A 48 -18.58 3.08 5.80
N THR A 49 -18.36 2.78 4.52
CA THR A 49 -18.02 1.42 4.09
C THR A 49 -16.56 1.14 4.48
N PRO A 50 -16.28 0.18 5.38
CA PRO A 50 -14.91 -0.10 5.77
C PRO A 50 -14.16 -0.78 4.63
N GLY A 51 -12.86 -0.51 4.55
CA GLY A 51 -11.97 -1.21 3.64
C GLY A 51 -10.53 -0.77 3.79
N PHE A 52 -9.75 -1.05 2.75
CA PHE A 52 -8.33 -0.81 2.71
C PHE A 52 -7.90 -0.23 1.37
N LEU A 53 -6.95 0.68 1.43
CA LEU A 53 -6.16 1.12 0.29
C LEU A 53 -4.83 0.36 0.30
N VAL A 54 -4.50 -0.27 -0.82
CA VAL A 54 -3.20 -0.92 -1.05
C VAL A 54 -2.38 -0.01 -1.95
N LEU A 55 -1.41 0.68 -1.37
CA LEU A 55 -0.46 1.52 -2.07
C LEU A 55 0.68 0.66 -2.61
N VAL A 56 0.96 0.80 -3.90
CA VAL A 56 1.99 0.01 -4.61
C VAL A 56 3.02 0.95 -5.19
N GLY A 57 4.26 0.82 -4.71
CA GLY A 57 5.45 1.49 -5.22
C GLY A 57 6.40 0.51 -5.89
N PHE A 58 7.33 1.03 -6.70
CA PHE A 58 8.38 0.26 -7.34
C PHE A 58 9.72 0.94 -7.11
N ALA A 59 10.68 0.22 -6.53
CA ALA A 59 12.01 0.74 -6.30
C ALA A 59 12.66 1.16 -7.62
N ASP A 60 13.19 2.37 -7.66
CA ASP A 60 13.98 2.91 -8.76
C ASP A 60 15.30 3.45 -8.20
N THR A 61 16.27 2.54 -8.04
CA THR A 61 17.57 2.83 -7.43
C THR A 61 18.40 3.81 -8.27
N ALA A 62 18.16 3.88 -9.59
CA ALA A 62 18.80 4.86 -10.46
C ALA A 62 18.38 6.30 -10.11
N GLN A 63 17.17 6.45 -9.58
CA GLN A 63 16.62 7.72 -9.09
C GLN A 63 16.59 7.79 -7.54
N GLY A 64 17.46 7.01 -6.87
CA GLY A 64 17.62 7.02 -5.41
C GLY A 64 16.43 6.48 -4.61
N ASP A 65 15.50 5.75 -5.23
CA ASP A 65 14.40 5.08 -4.53
C ASP A 65 14.64 3.62 -4.37
N VAL A 66 14.73 3.26 -3.11
CA VAL A 66 15.01 1.93 -2.62
C VAL A 66 13.73 1.18 -2.26
N GLY A 67 12.55 1.77 -2.49
CA GLY A 67 11.25 1.15 -2.31
C GLY A 67 10.85 0.98 -0.84
N HIS A 68 11.15 1.96 0.01
CA HIS A 68 10.82 1.87 1.43
C HIS A 68 9.37 2.28 1.68
N GLY A 69 8.54 1.31 2.08
CA GLY A 69 7.15 1.60 2.47
C GLY A 69 7.06 2.32 3.81
N GLU A 70 8.07 2.14 4.67
CA GLU A 70 8.14 2.78 5.99
C GLU A 70 8.31 4.30 5.90
N ASP A 71 8.77 4.84 4.77
CA ASP A 71 8.85 6.28 4.53
C ASP A 71 7.47 6.98 4.60
N LEU A 72 6.37 6.22 4.47
CA LEU A 72 5.00 6.73 4.61
C LEU A 72 4.52 6.77 6.06
N LEU A 73 5.25 6.14 6.99
CA LEU A 73 4.85 6.01 8.39
C LEU A 73 5.50 7.10 9.23
N ASP A 74 4.70 7.71 10.11
CA ASP A 74 5.23 8.57 11.17
C ASP A 74 5.53 7.72 12.40
N HIS A 75 6.79 7.32 12.54
CA HIS A 75 7.26 6.54 13.69
C HIS A 75 7.19 7.29 15.03
N ALA A 76 7.01 8.61 15.00
CA ALA A 76 6.81 9.42 16.20
C ALA A 76 5.32 9.55 16.57
N CYS A 77 4.40 8.97 15.79
CA CYS A 77 2.96 9.05 16.00
C CYS A 77 2.48 10.49 16.26
N SER A 78 3.05 11.46 15.57
CA SER A 78 2.82 12.89 15.80
C SER A 78 1.37 13.27 15.55
N LEU A 79 0.73 12.68 14.52
CA LEU A 79 -0.70 12.88 14.25
C LEU A 79 -1.60 12.38 15.40
N ALA A 80 -1.25 11.26 16.03
CA ALA A 80 -2.02 10.71 17.13
C ALA A 80 -1.82 11.48 18.46
N ARG A 81 -0.79 12.34 18.53
CA ARG A 81 -0.47 13.18 19.70
C ARG A 81 -1.00 14.61 19.56
N GLN A 82 -1.66 14.94 18.45
CA GLN A 82 -2.33 16.21 18.28
C GLN A 82 -3.72 16.09 18.91
N ASP A 83 -3.85 16.60 20.13
CA ASP A 83 -5.11 16.71 20.86
C ASP A 83 -6.04 17.78 20.24
#